data_AF-A0A6M5YMP7-F1
#
_entry.id   AF-A0A6M5YMP7-F1
#
_cell.length_a   1.000
_cell.length_b   1.000
_cell.length_c   1.000
_cell.angle_alpha   90.00
_cell.angle_beta   90.00
_cell.angle_gamma   90.00
#
_symmetry.space_group_name_H-M   'P 1'
#
loop_
_entity.id
_entity.type
_entity.pdbx_description
1 polymer ?
#
loop_
_entity_poly.entity_id
_entity_poly.type
_entity_poly.pdbx_seq_one_letter_code
_entity_poly.pdbx_strand_id
1 'polypeptide(L)'
;MPVRPTTHFTWQVLRTVKRSTTPPTGRTLRIAPTVSTKDGAFLTVLVEEGLLKRVTGTADAPFEATYALTALGEHAAEYGEYEYRVRSAPVAEPVPVKKVKKK
;
A
#
# COMPACT_ATOMS: atom_id res chain seq x y z
N MET A 1 12.91 -14.46 4.41
CA MET A 1 11.86 -13.44 4.64
C MET A 1 10.54 -14.18 4.79
N PRO A 2 9.65 -13.81 5.73
CA PRO A 2 8.37 -14.48 5.83
C PRO A 2 7.47 -14.07 4.65
N VAL A 3 6.75 -15.04 4.09
CA VAL A 3 5.85 -14.86 2.94
C VAL A 3 4.41 -14.87 3.43
N ARG A 4 3.55 -14.03 2.85
CA ARG A 4 2.10 -14.01 3.08
C ARG A 4 1.33 -14.30 1.80
N PRO A 5 0.28 -15.13 1.88
CA PRO A 5 -0.66 -15.27 0.77
C PRO A 5 -1.49 -13.98 0.62
N THR A 6 -1.76 -13.59 -0.61
CA THR A 6 -2.73 -12.54 -0.92
C THR A 6 -4.15 -13.09 -0.87
N THR A 7 -5.10 -12.27 -0.42
CA THR A 7 -6.51 -12.63 -0.56
C THR A 7 -6.93 -12.55 -2.03
N HIS A 8 -7.95 -13.30 -2.43
CA HIS A 8 -8.47 -13.26 -3.80
C HIS A 8 -8.85 -11.83 -4.25
N PHE A 9 -9.47 -11.05 -3.35
CA PHE A 9 -9.81 -9.65 -3.62
C PHE A 9 -8.56 -8.80 -3.90
N THR A 10 -7.55 -8.89 -3.03
CA THR A 10 -6.28 -8.18 -3.21
C THR A 10 -5.62 -8.57 -4.52
N TRP A 11 -5.59 -9.87 -4.84
CA TRP A 11 -5.03 -10.37 -6.08
C TRP A 11 -5.75 -9.81 -7.31
N GLN A 12 -7.09 -9.72 -7.29
CA GLN A 12 -7.85 -9.07 -8.36
C GLN A 12 -7.49 -7.60 -8.52
N VAL A 13 -7.36 -6.84 -7.42
CA VAL A 13 -6.96 -5.43 -7.45
C VAL A 13 -5.58 -5.26 -8.09
N LEU A 14 -4.59 -6.04 -7.64
CA LEU A 14 -3.23 -5.97 -8.19
C LEU A 14 -3.20 -6.34 -9.67
N ARG A 15 -3.97 -7.34 -10.08
CA ARG A 15 -4.07 -7.77 -11.48
C ARG A 15 -4.74 -6.72 -12.36
N THR A 16 -5.72 -5.98 -11.84
CA THR A 16 -6.34 -4.85 -12.54
C THR A 16 -5.31 -3.74 -12.78
N VAL A 17 -4.47 -3.41 -11.79
CA VAL A 17 -3.38 -2.45 -11.99
C VAL A 17 -2.38 -2.98 -13.02
N LYS A 18 -1.97 -4.25 -12.93
CA LYS A 18 -1.02 -4.88 -13.87
C LYS A 18 -1.49 -4.85 -15.32
N ARG A 19 -2.79 -5.02 -15.54
CA ARG A 19 -3.41 -5.03 -16.88
C ARG A 19 -3.64 -3.63 -17.44
N SER A 20 -3.58 -2.60 -16.62
CA SER A 20 -3.85 -1.23 -17.03
C SER A 20 -2.60 -0.60 -17.63
N THR A 21 -2.74 0.02 -18.80
CA THR A 21 -1.65 0.79 -19.44
C THR A 21 -1.34 2.08 -18.68
N THR A 22 -2.35 2.65 -18.00
CA THR A 22 -2.22 3.87 -17.21
C THR A 22 -2.51 3.58 -15.73
N PRO A 23 -1.88 4.31 -14.78
CA PRO A 23 -2.17 4.15 -13.35
C PRO A 23 -3.68 4.36 -13.07
N PRO A 24 -4.45 3.31 -12.70
CA PRO A 24 -5.88 3.45 -12.46
C PRO A 24 -6.15 4.26 -11.20
N THR A 25 -7.32 4.90 -11.17
CA THR A 25 -7.81 5.60 -9.97
C THR A 25 -8.25 4.60 -8.91
N GLY A 26 -8.24 5.02 -7.65
CA GLY A 26 -8.74 4.20 -6.55
C GLY A 26 -10.21 3.80 -6.73
N ARG A 27 -11.03 4.63 -7.39
CA ARG A 27 -12.41 4.26 -7.77
C ARG A 27 -12.45 3.01 -8.64
N THR A 28 -11.63 2.96 -9.69
CA THR A 28 -11.55 1.80 -10.59
C THR A 28 -11.07 0.55 -9.87
N LEU A 29 -10.21 0.72 -8.85
CA LEU A 29 -9.69 -0.38 -8.03
C LEU A 29 -10.70 -0.91 -7.01
N ARG A 30 -11.84 -0.25 -6.80
CA ARG A 30 -12.92 -0.76 -5.95
C ARG A 30 -13.76 -1.78 -6.72
N ILE A 31 -13.19 -2.96 -6.95
CA ILE A 31 -13.81 -4.05 -7.74
C ILE A 31 -15.10 -4.56 -7.09
N ALA A 32 -15.17 -4.56 -5.76
CA ALA A 32 -16.35 -4.98 -5.00
C ALA A 32 -16.78 -3.89 -4.02
N PRO A 33 -18.05 -3.45 -4.04
CA PRO A 33 -18.58 -2.47 -3.11
C PRO A 33 -19.00 -3.13 -1.79
N THR A 34 -18.03 -3.51 -0.96
CA THR A 34 -18.25 -4.03 0.39
C THR A 34 -18.10 -2.93 1.45
N VAL A 35 -18.48 -3.23 2.70
CA VAL A 35 -18.25 -2.33 3.85
C VAL A 35 -16.75 -2.05 4.02
N SER A 36 -15.90 -3.06 3.85
CA SER A 36 -14.44 -2.94 3.99
C SER A 36 -13.78 -2.08 2.91
N THR A 37 -14.41 -1.93 1.75
CA THR A 37 -13.87 -1.09 0.65
C THR A 37 -14.51 0.28 0.60
N LYS A 38 -15.48 0.58 1.47
CA LYS A 38 -16.25 1.83 1.45
C LYS A 38 -15.36 3.06 1.60
N ASP A 39 -14.44 3.01 2.54
CA ASP A 39 -13.63 4.17 2.93
C ASP A 39 -12.26 4.21 2.22
N GLY A 40 -12.00 3.25 1.33
CA GLY A 40 -10.74 3.18 0.58
C GLY A 40 -9.52 2.74 1.41
N ALA A 41 -9.72 2.36 2.69
CA ALA A 41 -8.66 1.92 3.60
C ALA A 41 -7.82 0.76 3.03
N PHE A 42 -8.42 -0.11 2.21
CA PHE A 42 -7.71 -1.19 1.54
C PHE A 42 -6.56 -0.68 0.63
N LEU A 43 -6.73 0.47 -0.03
CA LEU A 43 -5.67 1.06 -0.86
C LEU A 43 -4.51 1.56 -0.01
N THR A 44 -4.82 2.17 1.15
CA THR A 44 -3.81 2.59 2.11
C THR A 44 -3.01 1.41 2.62
N VAL A 45 -3.68 0.30 3.00
CA VAL A 45 -3.00 -0.93 3.44
C VAL A 45 -2.08 -1.47 2.35
N LEU A 46 -2.53 -1.55 1.09
CA LEU A 46 -1.69 -2.03 -0.01
C LEU A 46 -0.47 -1.13 -0.27
N VAL A 47 -0.59 0.18 -0.02
CA VAL A 47 0.55 1.11 -0.10
C VAL A 47 1.51 0.93 1.07
N GLU A 48 0.99 0.77 2.29
CA GLU A 48 1.79 0.54 3.49
C GLU A 48 2.54 -0.80 3.45
N GLU A 49 1.92 -1.83 2.90
CA GLU A 49 2.54 -3.13 2.64
C GLU A 49 3.51 -3.09 1.45
N GLY A 50 3.58 -1.96 0.75
CA GLY A 50 4.49 -1.76 -0.37
C GLY A 50 4.13 -2.55 -1.61
N LEU A 51 2.88 -3.00 -1.76
CA LEU A 51 2.35 -3.67 -2.95
C LEU A 51 1.89 -2.66 -4.01
N LEU A 52 1.38 -1.51 -3.57
CA LEU A 52 1.04 -0.39 -4.42
C LEU A 52 1.89 0.83 -4.09
N LYS A 53 2.06 1.69 -5.08
CA LYS A 53 2.59 3.04 -4.91
C LYS A 53 1.56 4.04 -5.39
N ARG A 54 1.28 5.04 -4.57
CA ARG A 54 0.48 6.19 -5.00
C ARG A 54 1.29 7.05 -5.97
N VAL A 55 0.74 7.32 -7.15
CA VAL A 55 1.38 8.12 -8.21
C VAL A 55 0.92 9.57 -8.12
N THR A 56 -0.39 9.78 -7.95
CA THR A 56 -0.99 11.11 -7.77
C THR A 56 -2.05 11.11 -6.66
N GLY A 57 -2.42 12.30 -6.18
CA GLY A 57 -3.45 12.49 -5.14
C GLY A 57 -2.93 12.33 -3.71
N THR A 58 -3.85 12.39 -2.75
CA THR A 58 -3.56 12.36 -1.31
C THR A 58 -4.11 11.10 -0.63
N ALA A 59 -3.69 10.85 0.61
CA ALA A 59 -4.21 9.75 1.42
C ALA A 59 -5.67 9.97 1.83
N ASP A 60 -6.08 11.23 1.99
CA ASP A 60 -7.42 11.63 2.43
C ASP A 60 -8.47 11.45 1.32
N ALA A 61 -8.04 11.39 0.06
CA ALA A 61 -8.89 11.14 -1.09
C ALA A 61 -8.44 9.87 -1.86
N PRO A 62 -8.53 8.68 -1.23
CA PRO A 62 -7.93 7.45 -1.77
C PRO A 62 -8.53 7.03 -3.11
N PHE A 63 -9.77 7.43 -3.38
CA PHE A 63 -10.49 7.09 -4.61
C PHE A 63 -10.15 8.00 -5.81
N GLU A 64 -9.74 9.23 -5.57
CA GLU A 64 -9.29 10.17 -6.61
C GLU A 64 -7.80 9.98 -6.94
N ALA A 65 -7.04 9.41 -5.99
CA ALA A 65 -5.64 9.07 -6.18
C ALA A 65 -5.45 7.96 -7.24
N THR A 66 -4.29 7.99 -7.91
CA THR A 66 -3.89 6.94 -8.86
C THR A 66 -2.80 6.06 -8.27
N TYR A 67 -2.78 4.79 -8.68
CA TYR A 67 -1.88 3.79 -8.11
C TYR A 67 -1.15 3.02 -9.21
N ALA A 68 0.11 2.68 -8.93
CA ALA A 68 0.94 1.80 -9.75
C ALA A 68 1.44 0.64 -8.89
N LEU A 69 1.82 -0.47 -9.53
CA LEU A 69 2.45 -1.59 -8.85
C LEU A 69 3.90 -1.25 -8.46
N THR A 70 4.35 -1.86 -7.38
CA THR A 70 5.76 -1.98 -7.03
C THR A 70 6.29 -3.34 -7.49
N ALA A 71 7.60 -3.58 -7.40
CA ALA A 71 8.17 -4.89 -7.68
C ALA A 71 7.54 -6.01 -6.81
N LEU A 72 7.23 -5.72 -5.54
CA LEU A 72 6.52 -6.65 -4.65
C LEU A 72 5.08 -6.88 -5.12
N GLY A 73 4.39 -5.81 -5.53
CA GLY A 73 3.03 -5.90 -6.07
C GLY A 73 2.96 -6.71 -7.36
N GLU A 74 3.95 -6.59 -8.24
CA GLU A 74 4.03 -7.37 -9.48
C GLU A 74 4.22 -8.87 -9.22
N HIS A 75 5.07 -9.21 -8.26
CA HIS A 75 5.24 -10.58 -7.80
C HIS A 75 3.93 -11.12 -7.21
N ALA A 76 3.30 -10.34 -6.33
CA ALA A 76 2.02 -10.69 -5.71
C ALA A 76 0.90 -10.89 -6.73
N ALA A 77 0.87 -10.08 -7.80
CA ALA A 77 -0.10 -10.21 -8.88
C ALA A 77 0.10 -11.49 -9.71
N GLU A 78 1.33 -12.00 -9.80
CA GLU A 78 1.66 -13.19 -10.58
C GLU A 78 1.49 -14.48 -9.77
N TYR A 79 2.05 -14.51 -8.57
CA TYR A 79 2.15 -15.73 -7.75
C TYR A 79 1.13 -15.80 -6.62
N GLY A 80 0.38 -14.73 -6.38
CA GLY A 80 -0.61 -14.68 -5.30
C GLY A 80 0.00 -14.61 -3.90
N GLU A 81 1.30 -14.35 -3.80
CA GLU A 81 2.04 -14.27 -2.54
C GLU A 81 3.11 -13.16 -2.59
N TYR A 82 3.45 -12.64 -1.42
CA TYR A 82 4.43 -11.57 -1.29
C TYR A 82 5.26 -11.70 -0.02
N GLU A 83 6.51 -11.24 -0.13
CA GLU A 83 7.35 -11.03 1.04
C GLU A 83 6.84 -9.81 1.81
N TYR A 84 6.58 -10.00 3.10
CA TYR A 84 6.24 -8.90 3.98
C TYR A 84 7.37 -8.65 4.97
N ARG A 85 7.64 -7.38 5.23
CA ARG A 85 8.48 -7.02 6.36
C ARG A 85 7.60 -7.03 7.60
N VAL A 86 7.91 -7.90 8.55
CA VAL A 86 7.42 -7.72 9.92
C VAL A 86 7.93 -6.35 10.34
N ARG A 87 7.02 -5.39 10.50
CA ARG A 87 7.36 -4.06 10.99
C ARG A 87 7.91 -4.24 12.40
N SER A 88 9.23 -4.35 12.53
CA SER A 88 9.89 -4.06 13.80
C SER A 88 9.41 -2.66 14.18
N ALA A 89 8.89 -2.52 15.40
CA ALA A 89 8.42 -1.23 15.90
C ALA A 89 9.43 -0.13 15.53
N PRO A 90 8.98 1.09 15.17
CA PRO A 90 9.92 2.15 14.87
C PRO A 90 10.86 2.28 16.06
N VAL A 91 12.15 1.97 15.85
CA VAL A 91 13.19 2.37 16.77
C VAL A 91 13.09 3.88 16.76
N ALA A 92 12.52 4.46 17.82
CA ALA A 92 12.52 5.89 18.01
C ALA A 92 13.97 6.33 17.89
N GLU A 93 14.29 7.07 16.83
CA GLU A 93 15.56 7.78 16.76
C GLU A 93 15.69 8.58 18.06
N PRO A 94 16.80 8.47 18.81
CA PRO A 94 16.94 9.21 20.04
C PRO A 94 16.89 10.70 19.69
N VAL A 95 15.82 11.36 20.15
CA VAL A 95 15.64 12.80 20.01
C VAL A 95 16.92 13.48 20.52
N PRO A 96 17.60 14.34 19.74
CA PRO A 96 18.81 14.98 20.20
C PRO A 96 18.47 15.89 21.37
N VAL A 97 18.87 15.47 22.58
CA VAL A 97 18.75 16.27 23.80
C VAL A 97 19.57 17.55 23.60
N LYS A 98 18.89 18.68 23.39
CA LYS A 98 19.51 20.00 23.41
C LYS A 98 20.19 20.19 24.76
N LYS A 99 21.53 20.17 24.78
CA LYS A 99 22.33 20.53 25.95
C LYS A 99 22.02 21.98 26.32
N VAL A 100 21.32 22.18 27.44
CA VAL A 100 21.16 23.50 28.06
C VAL A 100 22.53 23.93 28.59
N LYS A 101 23.12 24.95 27.95
CA LYS A 101 24.30 25.66 28.48
C LYS A 101 23.87 26.37 29.77
N LYS A 102 24.37 25.91 30.93
CA LYS A 102 24.36 26.72 32.16
C LYS A 102 25.37 27.86 32.01
N LYS A 103 24.91 29.07 32.31
CA LYS A 103 25.71 30.29 32.48
C LYS A 103 25.85 30.54 33.98
#